data_AF-A0A2G7LYE8-F1
#
_entry.id   AF-A0A2G7LYE8-F1
#
_cell.length_a   1.000
_cell.length_b   1.000
_cell.length_c   1.000
_cell.angle_alpha   90.00
_cell.angle_beta   90.00
_cell.angle_gamma   90.00
#
_symmetry.space_group_name_H-M   'P 1'
#
loop_
_entity.id
_entity.type
_entity.pdbx_description
1 polymer ?
#
loop_
_entity_poly.entity_id
_entity_poly.type
_entity_poly.pdbx_seq_one_letter_code
_entity_poly.pdbx_strand_id
1 'polypeptide(L)'
;MKKITMVLMVLVLSLMVTSAAFANANEAAPKQAIMKIEKVYYMKGSGYYVAHTTKDKDGHFWVLQVTDISTPKEDKAFSQVLRKQYNGKQVVVTYVEPFDEDEEVEIWDVKIK
;
A
#
# COMPACT_ATOMS: atom_id res chain seq x y z
N MET A 1 -14.75 28.62 55.51
CA MET A 1 -15.10 28.68 54.06
C MET A 1 -13.89 28.77 53.12
N LYS A 2 -12.67 28.33 53.49
CA LYS A 2 -11.50 28.33 52.59
C LYS A 2 -11.05 26.94 52.10
N LYS A 3 -11.56 25.86 52.71
CA LYS A 3 -11.15 24.47 52.39
C LYS A 3 -12.05 23.78 51.34
N ILE A 4 -13.29 24.25 51.18
CA ILE A 4 -14.26 23.67 50.22
C ILE A 4 -13.96 24.13 48.79
N THR A 5 -13.52 25.39 48.62
CA THR A 5 -13.21 25.98 47.32
C THR A 5 -12.00 25.33 46.65
N MET A 6 -11.03 24.84 47.44
CA MET A 6 -9.81 24.23 46.92
C MET A 6 -10.05 22.80 46.39
N VAL A 7 -10.96 22.04 47.01
CA VAL A 7 -11.32 20.68 46.57
C VAL A 7 -12.15 20.73 45.28
N LEU A 8 -13.02 21.73 45.12
CA LEU A 8 -13.84 21.89 43.91
C LEU A 8 -12.98 22.24 42.68
N MET A 9 -11.92 23.04 42.86
CA MET A 9 -11.04 23.46 41.77
C MET A 9 -10.15 22.32 41.25
N VAL A 10 -9.72 21.40 42.12
CA VAL A 10 -8.94 20.22 41.73
C VAL A 10 -9.81 19.21 40.95
N LEU A 11 -11.10 19.09 41.30
CA LEU A 11 -12.01 18.17 40.61
C LEU A 11 -12.31 18.61 39.17
N VAL A 12 -12.45 19.91 38.92
CA VAL A 12 -12.73 20.46 37.58
C VAL A 12 -11.53 20.32 36.63
N LEU A 13 -10.29 20.41 37.15
CA LEU A 13 -9.09 20.17 36.34
C LEU A 13 -8.90 18.70 35.96
N SER A 14 -9.33 17.75 36.78
CA SER A 14 -9.25 16.32 36.44
C SER A 14 -10.25 15.87 35.35
N LEU A 15 -11.27 16.67 35.07
CA LEU A 15 -12.28 16.37 34.03
C LEU A 15 -11.83 16.77 32.61
N MET A 16 -10.73 17.51 32.45
CA MET A 16 -10.23 17.94 31.13
C MET A 16 -9.15 17.04 30.54
N VAL A 17 -8.78 15.93 31.18
CA VAL A 17 -7.72 15.02 30.70
C VAL A 17 -8.28 13.82 29.92
N THR A 18 -9.60 13.64 29.85
CA THR A 18 -10.21 12.44 29.23
C THR A 18 -10.82 12.63 27.84
N SER A 19 -10.62 13.77 27.18
CA SER A 19 -11.15 14.00 25.81
C SER A 19 -10.14 13.81 24.68
N ALA A 20 -8.91 13.36 24.97
CA ALA A 20 -7.90 13.06 23.94
C ALA A 20 -7.93 11.60 23.44
N ALA A 21 -8.92 10.80 23.83
CA ALA A 21 -9.16 9.48 23.25
C ALA A 21 -10.34 9.58 22.28
N PHE A 22 -10.21 8.93 21.13
CA PHE A 22 -11.20 8.80 20.05
C PHE A 22 -11.22 9.92 19.00
N ALA A 23 -10.02 10.24 18.47
CA ALA A 23 -9.87 10.62 17.07
C ALA A 23 -9.04 9.56 16.33
N ASN A 24 -9.31 8.27 16.56
CA ASN A 24 -8.95 7.26 15.57
C ASN A 24 -10.08 7.29 14.54
N ALA A 25 -9.95 8.19 13.58
CA ALA A 25 -10.64 8.05 12.32
C ALA A 25 -10.39 6.63 11.82
N ASN A 26 -11.44 6.04 11.25
CA ASN A 26 -11.58 4.66 10.86
C ASN A 26 -10.69 4.33 9.63
N GLU A 27 -9.41 4.72 9.65
CA GLU A 27 -8.45 4.43 8.59
C GLU A 27 -8.13 2.94 8.63
N ALA A 28 -8.49 2.24 7.56
CA ALA A 28 -8.21 0.83 7.43
C ALA A 28 -6.69 0.60 7.48
N ALA A 29 -6.27 -0.33 8.35
CA ALA A 29 -4.86 -0.56 8.59
C ALA A 29 -4.18 -1.14 7.34
N PRO A 30 -3.00 -0.65 6.94
CA PRO A 30 -2.27 -1.17 5.80
C PRO A 30 -1.84 -2.62 6.04
N LYS A 31 -2.12 -3.47 5.05
CA LYS A 31 -1.70 -4.87 4.97
C LYS A 31 -0.47 -5.00 4.06
N GLN A 32 0.26 -6.09 4.23
CA GLN A 32 1.42 -6.41 3.40
C GLN A 32 1.34 -7.83 2.86
N ALA A 33 1.63 -8.00 1.58
CA ALA A 33 1.79 -9.29 0.92
C ALA A 33 3.21 -9.41 0.34
N ILE A 34 3.89 -10.52 0.63
CA ILE A 34 5.18 -10.83 0.02
C ILE A 34 4.94 -11.80 -1.13
N MET A 35 5.21 -11.31 -2.34
CA MET A 35 4.89 -12.01 -3.58
C MET A 35 6.14 -12.21 -4.43
N LYS A 36 6.14 -13.22 -5.32
CA LYS A 36 7.19 -13.40 -6.31
C LYS A 36 6.73 -12.86 -7.66
N ILE A 37 7.57 -12.12 -8.36
CA ILE A 37 7.31 -11.73 -9.75
C ILE A 37 7.45 -12.98 -10.62
N GLU A 38 6.36 -13.37 -11.27
CA GLU A 38 6.34 -14.49 -12.20
C GLU A 38 6.89 -14.06 -13.57
N LYS A 39 6.44 -12.92 -14.08
CA LYS A 39 6.82 -12.43 -15.41
C LYS A 39 6.73 -10.91 -15.52
N VAL A 40 7.61 -10.34 -16.32
CA VAL A 40 7.54 -8.95 -16.81
C VAL A 40 7.27 -8.90 -18.30
N TYR A 41 6.31 -8.08 -18.71
CA TYR A 41 5.91 -7.94 -20.10
C TYR A 41 5.43 -6.53 -20.45
N TYR A 42 5.46 -6.21 -21.74
CA TYR A 42 4.88 -5.00 -22.29
C TYR A 42 3.37 -5.17 -22.49
N MET A 43 2.59 -4.32 -21.85
CA MET A 43 1.14 -4.32 -21.95
C MET A 43 0.69 -3.41 -23.10
N LYS A 44 0.39 -4.02 -24.25
CA LYS A 44 0.05 -3.27 -25.49
C LYS A 44 -1.11 -2.28 -25.34
N GLY A 45 -2.08 -2.55 -24.47
CA GLY A 45 -3.23 -1.68 -24.25
C GLY A 45 -2.89 -0.37 -23.55
N SER A 46 -1.97 -0.42 -22.58
CA SER A 46 -1.60 0.74 -21.76
C SER A 46 -0.27 1.38 -22.19
N GLY A 47 0.57 0.65 -22.93
CA GLY A 47 1.91 1.08 -23.34
C GLY A 47 2.96 0.96 -22.22
N TYR A 48 2.60 0.47 -21.04
CA TYR A 48 3.52 0.30 -19.92
C TYR A 48 4.13 -1.10 -19.87
N TYR A 49 5.29 -1.20 -19.23
CA TYR A 49 5.83 -2.47 -18.78
C TYR A 49 5.29 -2.78 -17.39
N VAL A 50 4.83 -4.02 -17.21
CA VAL A 50 4.25 -4.47 -15.95
C VAL A 50 4.87 -5.77 -15.47
N ALA A 51 4.94 -5.94 -14.16
CA ALA A 51 5.29 -7.16 -13.47
C ALA A 51 4.04 -7.85 -12.93
N HIS A 52 3.83 -9.09 -13.33
CA HIS A 52 2.75 -9.95 -12.83
C HIS A 52 3.32 -10.84 -11.72
N THR A 53 2.68 -10.81 -10.55
CA THR A 53 3.08 -11.69 -9.44
C THR A 53 2.51 -13.10 -9.59
N THR A 54 3.08 -14.05 -8.88
CA THR A 54 2.42 -15.32 -8.61
C THR A 54 1.08 -15.10 -7.93
N LYS A 55 0.18 -16.08 -7.98
CA LYS A 55 -1.03 -16.07 -7.16
C LYS A 55 -0.70 -16.40 -5.70
N ASP A 56 -1.43 -15.80 -4.77
CA ASP A 56 -1.43 -16.23 -3.37
C ASP A 56 -2.28 -17.49 -3.16
N LYS A 57 -2.50 -17.89 -1.89
CA LYS A 57 -3.29 -19.08 -1.56
C LYS A 57 -4.77 -18.94 -1.88
N ASP A 58 -5.25 -17.70 -1.93
CA ASP A 58 -6.64 -17.35 -2.17
C ASP A 58 -6.90 -17.04 -3.67
N GLY A 59 -5.83 -17.06 -4.48
CA GLY A 59 -5.88 -16.89 -5.93
C GLY A 59 -5.66 -15.44 -6.39
N HIS A 60 -5.42 -14.50 -5.48
CA HIS A 60 -5.15 -13.10 -5.80
C HIS A 60 -3.74 -12.93 -6.36
N PHE A 61 -3.57 -11.92 -7.21
CA PHE A 61 -2.28 -11.55 -7.79
C PHE A 61 -2.25 -10.05 -8.07
N TRP A 62 -1.06 -9.52 -8.26
CA TRP A 62 -0.83 -8.10 -8.53
C TRP A 62 -0.21 -7.91 -9.90
N VAL A 63 -0.60 -6.81 -10.55
CA VAL A 63 0.02 -6.31 -11.78
C VAL A 63 0.61 -4.96 -11.46
N LEU A 64 1.93 -4.89 -11.38
CA LEU A 64 2.67 -3.71 -10.94
C LEU A 64 3.27 -3.01 -12.15
N GLN A 65 3.05 -1.70 -12.31
CA GLN A 65 3.81 -0.92 -13.28
C GLN A 65 5.29 -0.87 -12.87
N VAL A 66 6.20 -1.12 -13.82
CA VAL A 66 7.66 -1.09 -13.55
C VAL A 66 8.40 0.02 -14.30
N THR A 67 7.64 0.86 -15.02
CA THR A 67 8.16 1.99 -15.81
C THR A 67 7.23 3.18 -15.69
N ASP A 68 7.77 4.38 -15.49
CA ASP A 68 6.96 5.59 -15.31
C ASP A 68 6.38 6.14 -16.62
N ILE A 69 6.95 5.75 -17.76
CA ILE A 69 6.60 6.29 -19.07
C ILE A 69 5.99 5.20 -19.93
N SER A 70 4.82 5.47 -20.51
CA SER A 70 4.22 4.62 -21.53
C SER A 70 4.95 4.79 -22.84
N THR A 71 5.15 3.68 -23.54
CA THR A 71 5.73 3.65 -24.87
C THR A 71 4.67 3.17 -25.85
N PRO A 72 4.66 3.64 -27.11
CA PRO A 72 3.66 3.21 -28.10
C PRO A 72 3.93 1.79 -28.61
N LYS A 73 5.15 1.26 -28.42
CA LYS A 73 5.56 -0.06 -28.90
C LYS A 73 6.60 -0.67 -27.97
N GLU A 74 6.55 -1.99 -27.85
CA GLU A 74 7.58 -2.77 -27.16
C GLU A 74 8.97 -2.56 -27.77
N ASP A 75 9.93 -2.25 -26.89
CA ASP A 75 11.36 -2.37 -27.15
C ASP A 75 11.82 -3.73 -26.60
N LYS A 76 12.24 -4.62 -27.51
CA LYS A 76 12.64 -5.98 -27.15
C LYS A 76 13.91 -6.04 -26.30
N ALA A 77 14.86 -5.13 -26.52
CA ALA A 77 16.09 -5.09 -25.73
C ALA A 77 15.77 -4.65 -24.30
N PHE A 78 14.94 -3.61 -24.17
CA PHE A 78 14.49 -3.13 -22.87
C PHE A 78 13.64 -4.18 -22.13
N SER A 79 12.70 -4.86 -22.82
CA SER A 79 11.96 -6.01 -22.29
C SER A 79 12.89 -7.06 -21.68
N GLN A 80 14.00 -7.39 -22.35
CA GLN A 80 14.94 -8.40 -21.85
C GLN A 80 15.67 -7.92 -20.59
N VAL A 81 16.06 -6.65 -20.53
CA VAL A 81 16.69 -6.06 -19.33
C VAL A 81 15.72 -6.13 -18.15
N LEU A 82 14.48 -5.67 -18.33
CA LEU A 82 13.48 -5.68 -17.25
C LEU A 82 13.15 -7.10 -16.78
N ARG A 83 13.01 -8.06 -17.71
CA ARG A 83 12.82 -9.47 -17.35
C ARG A 83 13.98 -10.02 -16.53
N LYS A 84 15.22 -9.72 -16.89
CA LYS A 84 16.40 -10.14 -16.11
C LYS A 84 16.45 -9.49 -14.73
N GLN A 85 16.05 -8.22 -14.63
CA GLN A 85 16.08 -7.47 -13.40
C GLN A 85 15.02 -7.95 -12.39
N TYR A 86 13.82 -8.24 -12.86
CA TYR A 86 12.65 -8.43 -11.99
C TYR A 86 12.10 -9.86 -11.95
N ASN A 87 12.24 -10.67 -13.00
CA ASN A 87 11.64 -12.02 -12.99
C ASN A 87 12.22 -12.85 -11.83
N GLY A 88 11.33 -13.47 -11.09
CA GLY A 88 11.67 -14.30 -9.94
C GLY A 88 12.07 -13.53 -8.67
N LYS A 89 12.12 -12.20 -8.71
CA LYS A 89 12.35 -11.38 -7.51
C LYS A 89 11.14 -11.37 -6.60
N GLN A 90 11.39 -11.13 -5.32
CA GLN A 90 10.33 -10.90 -4.34
C GLN A 90 10.01 -9.41 -4.28
N VAL A 91 8.72 -9.12 -4.13
CA VAL A 91 8.19 -7.79 -3.90
C VAL A 91 7.31 -7.81 -2.66
N VAL A 92 7.34 -6.72 -1.91
CA VAL A 92 6.41 -6.47 -0.81
C VAL A 92 5.37 -5.50 -1.34
N VAL A 93 4.11 -5.92 -1.39
CA VAL A 93 2.98 -5.07 -1.76
C VAL A 93 2.31 -4.62 -0.48
N THR A 94 2.26 -3.30 -0.26
CA THR A 94 1.52 -2.71 0.86
C THR A 94 0.22 -2.11 0.33
N TYR A 95 -0.92 -2.51 0.90
CA TYR A 95 -2.26 -2.13 0.41
C TYR A 95 -3.24 -2.00 1.57
N VAL A 96 -4.37 -1.34 1.35
CA VAL A 96 -5.47 -1.19 2.33
C VAL A 96 -6.69 -1.93 1.80
N GLU A 97 -7.48 -2.54 2.69
CA GLU A 97 -8.75 -3.21 2.33
C GLU A 97 -9.96 -2.29 2.59
N PRO A 98 -11.09 -2.50 1.89
CA PRO A 98 -11.35 -3.54 0.89
C PRO A 98 -10.65 -3.25 -0.45
N PHE A 99 -10.44 -4.29 -1.27
CA PHE A 99 -10.12 -4.09 -2.68
C PHE A 99 -11.40 -3.55 -3.31
N ASP A 100 -11.58 -2.23 -3.39
CA ASP A 100 -12.71 -1.67 -4.13
C ASP A 100 -12.64 -2.26 -5.54
N GLU A 101 -13.69 -2.98 -5.94
CA GLU A 101 -13.70 -3.80 -7.16
C GLU A 101 -13.50 -2.96 -8.45
N ASP A 102 -13.52 -1.63 -8.33
CA ASP A 102 -13.49 -0.65 -9.43
C ASP A 102 -12.41 0.46 -9.30
N GLU A 103 -11.56 0.49 -8.27
CA GLU A 103 -10.56 1.56 -8.09
C GLU A 103 -9.12 1.07 -8.11
N GLU A 104 -8.25 1.83 -8.81
CA GLU A 104 -6.82 1.58 -8.90
C GLU A 104 -6.20 1.57 -7.49
N VAL A 105 -5.78 0.40 -7.01
CA VAL A 105 -5.15 0.28 -5.69
C VAL A 105 -3.82 1.05 -5.68
N GLU A 106 -3.76 2.10 -4.88
CA GLU A 106 -2.55 2.90 -4.68
C GLU A 106 -1.47 2.09 -3.93
N ILE A 107 -0.34 1.85 -4.61
CA ILE A 107 0.80 1.13 -4.04
C ILE A 107 1.76 2.15 -3.42
N TRP A 108 1.91 2.10 -2.10
CA TRP A 108 2.69 3.09 -1.34
C TRP A 108 4.21 2.92 -1.43
N ASP A 109 4.71 1.69 -1.60
CA ASP A 109 6.16 1.41 -1.73
C ASP A 109 6.39 0.02 -2.34
N VAL A 110 7.44 -0.13 -3.15
CA VAL A 110 7.89 -1.41 -3.73
C VAL A 110 9.38 -1.59 -3.42
N LYS A 111 9.70 -2.46 -2.46
CA LYS A 111 11.09 -2.86 -2.18
C LYS A 111 11.44 -4.17 -2.84
N ILE A 112 12.50 -4.14 -3.64
CA ILE A 112 13.09 -5.31 -4.28
C ILE A 112 14.25 -5.80 -3.40
N LYS A 113 14.23 -7.08 -3.03
CA LYS A 113 15.37 -7.75 -2.36
C LYS A 113 16.34 -8.38 -3.36
#